data_AF-A0A9P1GE17-F1
#
_entry.id   AF-A0A9P1GE17-F1
#
_cell.length_a   1.000
_cell.length_b   1.000
_cell.length_c   1.000
_cell.angle_alpha   90.00
_cell.angle_beta   90.00
_cell.angle_gamma   90.00
#
_symmetry.space_group_name_H-M   'P 1'
#
loop_
_entity.id
_entity.type
_entity.pdbx_description
1 polymer ?
#
loop_
_entity_poly.entity_id
_entity_poly.type
_entity_poly.pdbx_seq_one_letter_code
_entity_poly.pdbx_strand_id
1 'polypeptide(L)'
;MCHQMSSVQFCGLDETSQKCAACASRTPNAWSTPHKKLENCELLKSSAAAFMKSKDFRRACKVYQLVQDFLGYTDDWAQDDKDRADILRRACKSNEVMAWIKLEQFRNAADLCTELLEGGGGTTANPKDIKAIFRRGVAYIGLGEAKLATKAFQEILADDPKNNEARAYLTKAKDLEKEQSKNSGDLFKGMMGAAGSFGYPVGFSSTEGDREREREAMMNRLEELKAKGPLVI
;
A
#
# COMPACT_ATOMS: atom_id res chain seq x y z
N MET A 1 -11.21 -36.19 30.84
CA MET A 1 -12.22 -35.15 30.61
C MET A 1 -11.50 -33.83 30.34
N CYS A 2 -11.85 -33.17 29.24
CA CYS A 2 -11.30 -31.89 28.79
C CYS A 2 -11.53 -30.74 29.79
N HIS A 3 -10.62 -29.77 29.80
CA HIS A 3 -10.79 -28.29 29.93
C HIS A 3 -9.36 -27.73 30.16
N GLN A 4 -8.65 -27.08 29.23
CA GLN A 4 -8.91 -25.98 28.29
C GLN A 4 -8.95 -24.59 28.95
N MET A 5 -8.21 -23.67 28.32
CA MET A 5 -8.06 -22.21 28.55
C MET A 5 -6.85 -21.85 29.44
N SER A 6 -5.80 -21.13 29.02
CA SER A 6 -5.64 -19.95 28.16
C SER A 6 -5.12 -18.79 29.03
N SER A 7 -3.80 -18.58 29.07
CA SER A 7 -3.22 -17.29 29.46
C SER A 7 -1.76 -17.21 29.00
N VAL A 8 -1.55 -16.99 27.71
CA VAL A 8 -0.25 -16.50 27.23
C VAL A 8 -0.21 -15.00 27.52
N GLN A 9 0.25 -14.64 28.72
CA GLN A 9 0.57 -13.25 29.05
C GLN A 9 1.76 -12.81 28.20
N PHE A 10 1.48 -12.10 27.13
CA PHE A 10 2.48 -11.36 26.37
C PHE A 10 2.73 -10.02 27.07
N CYS A 11 3.91 -9.88 27.66
CA CYS A 11 4.38 -8.61 28.22
C CYS A 11 4.39 -7.51 27.14
N GLY A 12 3.98 -6.31 27.55
CA GLY A 12 3.91 -5.12 26.73
C GLY A 12 5.23 -4.78 26.04
N LEU A 13 5.11 -4.30 24.81
CA LEU A 13 6.22 -3.77 24.03
C LEU A 13 6.45 -2.31 24.46
N ASP A 14 7.21 -2.11 25.53
CA ASP A 14 7.87 -0.83 25.81
C ASP A 14 9.31 -0.89 25.33
N GLU A 15 9.71 0.15 24.58
CA GLU A 15 10.98 0.27 23.83
C GLU A 15 12.26 0.30 24.68
N THR A 16 12.18 0.12 26.01
CA THR A 16 13.34 0.27 26.90
C THR A 16 13.51 -0.82 27.96
N SER A 17 12.65 -1.85 28.04
CA SER A 17 12.74 -2.82 29.12
C SER A 17 13.06 -4.24 28.64
N GLN A 18 14.29 -4.65 28.95
CA GLN A 18 14.69 -6.01 29.33
C GLN A 18 13.96 -7.16 28.63
N LYS A 19 14.67 -7.72 27.64
CA LYS A 19 14.55 -9.08 27.11
C LYS A 19 13.90 -10.03 28.14
N CYS A 20 12.60 -10.27 28.03
CA CYS A 20 11.94 -11.32 28.80
C CYS A 20 12.72 -12.62 28.57
N ALA A 21 13.17 -13.29 29.64
CA ALA A 21 13.99 -14.50 29.55
C ALA A 21 13.33 -15.63 28.73
N ALA A 22 11.99 -15.67 28.68
CA ALA A 22 11.22 -16.59 27.84
C ALA A 22 11.20 -16.23 26.33
N CYS A 23 11.44 -14.96 25.99
CA CYS A 23 11.66 -14.50 24.62
C CYS A 23 13.16 -14.62 24.24
N ALA A 24 14.05 -14.42 25.20
CA ALA A 24 15.50 -14.56 25.02
C ALA A 24 15.94 -16.02 24.79
N SER A 25 15.23 -17.02 25.30
CA SER A 25 15.49 -18.43 24.96
C SER A 25 15.12 -18.81 23.52
N ARG A 26 14.52 -17.88 22.74
CA ARG A 26 14.27 -18.07 21.30
C ARG A 26 15.36 -17.53 20.39
N THR A 27 16.39 -16.88 20.91
CA THR A 27 17.66 -16.64 20.18
C THR A 27 18.79 -16.38 21.20
N PRO A 28 19.73 -17.32 21.40
CA PRO A 28 21.03 -17.19 20.73
C PRO A 28 21.80 -18.52 20.59
N ASN A 29 21.48 -19.28 19.56
CA ASN A 29 22.38 -20.21 18.90
C ASN A 29 21.92 -20.20 17.45
N ALA A 30 22.73 -19.57 16.61
CA ALA A 30 22.51 -19.42 15.19
C ALA A 30 21.96 -20.73 14.61
N TRP A 31 20.68 -20.66 14.24
CA TRP A 31 19.96 -21.42 13.23
C TRP A 31 20.90 -22.28 12.37
N SER A 32 21.34 -23.42 12.90
CA SER A 32 22.55 -24.07 12.41
C SER A 32 22.36 -24.72 11.04
N THR A 33 21.10 -24.89 10.61
CA THR A 33 20.74 -25.42 9.30
C THR A 33 19.52 -24.67 8.72
N PRO A 34 19.46 -24.47 7.39
CA PRO A 34 18.33 -23.83 6.70
C PRO A 34 16.96 -24.42 7.07
N HIS A 35 16.88 -25.74 7.20
CA HIS A 35 15.64 -26.45 7.54
C HIS A 35 15.07 -26.06 8.92
N LYS A 36 15.91 -25.96 9.96
CA LYS A 36 15.46 -25.52 11.29
C LYS A 36 15.00 -24.06 11.29
N LYS A 37 15.58 -23.23 10.42
CA LYS A 37 15.15 -21.84 10.24
C LYS A 37 13.75 -21.75 9.64
N LEU A 38 13.45 -22.57 8.64
CA LEU A 38 12.12 -22.67 8.05
C LEU A 38 11.08 -23.12 9.07
N GLU A 39 11.32 -24.20 9.81
CA GLU A 39 10.39 -24.73 10.83
C GLU A 39 10.03 -23.68 11.89
N ASN A 40 11.04 -23.00 12.43
CA ASN A 40 10.83 -21.94 13.39
C ASN A 40 10.09 -20.72 12.78
N CYS A 41 10.30 -20.39 11.51
CA CYS A 41 9.52 -19.36 10.81
C CYS A 41 8.05 -19.77 10.67
N GLU A 42 7.77 -21.06 10.44
CA GLU A 42 6.40 -21.58 10.44
C GLU A 42 5.74 -21.48 11.82
N LEU A 43 6.49 -21.75 12.90
CA LEU A 43 6.01 -21.54 14.27
C LEU A 43 5.69 -20.07 14.55
N LEU A 44 6.55 -19.15 14.09
CA LEU A 44 6.29 -17.71 14.20
C LEU A 44 5.05 -17.29 13.41
N LYS A 45 4.86 -17.79 12.19
CA LYS A 45 3.65 -17.58 11.39
C LYS A 45 2.39 -18.08 12.11
N SER A 46 2.45 -19.26 12.73
CA SER A 46 1.34 -19.82 13.51
C SER A 46 1.01 -18.95 14.72
N SER A 47 2.03 -18.47 15.43
CA SER A 47 1.88 -17.50 16.54
C SER A 47 1.23 -16.19 16.05
N ALA A 48 1.68 -15.65 14.91
CA ALA A 48 1.08 -14.46 14.29
C ALA A 48 -0.39 -14.68 13.92
N ALA A 49 -0.76 -15.88 13.44
CA ALA A 49 -2.15 -16.22 13.19
C ALA A 49 -3.00 -16.27 14.47
N ALA A 50 -2.41 -16.63 15.62
CA ALA A 50 -3.09 -16.53 16.91
C ALA A 50 -3.35 -15.06 17.29
N PHE A 51 -2.38 -14.16 17.08
CA PHE A 51 -2.59 -12.72 17.31
C PHE A 51 -3.66 -12.13 16.40
N MET A 52 -3.73 -12.56 15.14
CA MET A 52 -4.81 -12.16 14.22
C MET A 52 -6.20 -12.54 14.77
N LYS A 53 -6.31 -13.72 15.42
CA LYS A 53 -7.58 -14.15 16.06
C LYS A 53 -7.89 -13.34 17.32
N SER A 54 -6.87 -13.01 18.12
CA SER A 54 -7.01 -12.15 19.30
C SER A 54 -7.22 -10.67 18.99
N LYS A 55 -7.32 -10.28 17.70
CA LYS A 55 -7.44 -8.90 17.20
C LYS A 55 -6.23 -8.02 17.51
N ASP A 56 -5.10 -8.62 17.87
CA ASP A 56 -3.84 -7.96 18.16
C ASP A 56 -3.02 -7.74 16.88
N PHE A 57 -3.58 -6.95 15.94
CA PHE A 57 -3.00 -6.78 14.61
C PHE A 57 -1.60 -6.15 14.63
N ARG A 58 -1.35 -5.23 15.56
CA ARG A 58 -0.05 -4.54 15.69
C ARG A 58 1.09 -5.51 16.01
N ARG A 59 0.84 -6.49 16.89
CA ARG A 59 1.82 -7.53 17.23
C ARG A 59 1.98 -8.52 16.10
N ALA A 60 0.88 -8.88 15.43
CA ALA A 60 0.92 -9.74 14.25
C ALA A 60 1.82 -9.16 13.14
N CYS A 61 1.67 -7.87 12.82
CA CYS A 61 2.54 -7.18 11.84
C CYS A 61 4.02 -7.32 12.19
N LYS A 62 4.40 -7.01 13.44
CA LYS A 62 5.80 -7.11 13.89
C LYS A 62 6.36 -8.53 13.77
N VAL A 63 5.57 -9.55 14.08
CA VAL A 63 6.00 -10.95 13.93
C VAL A 63 6.15 -11.33 12.45
N TYR A 64 5.27 -10.86 11.56
CA TYR A 64 5.42 -11.11 10.12
C TYR A 64 6.64 -10.40 9.52
N GLN A 65 6.96 -9.20 9.98
CA GLN A 65 8.18 -8.48 9.59
C GLN A 65 9.43 -9.22 10.07
N LEU A 66 9.43 -9.67 11.33
CA LEU A 66 10.52 -10.47 11.88
C LEU A 66 10.78 -11.75 11.07
N VAL A 67 9.72 -12.44 10.61
CA VAL A 67 9.88 -13.61 9.74
C VAL A 67 10.52 -13.23 8.40
N GLN A 68 10.15 -12.09 7.82
CA GLN A 68 10.74 -11.61 6.58
C GLN A 68 12.21 -11.26 6.73
N ASP A 69 12.59 -10.59 7.82
CA ASP A 69 13.99 -10.27 8.13
C ASP A 69 14.82 -11.53 8.26
N PHE A 70 14.29 -12.56 8.96
CA PHE A 70 14.97 -13.84 9.05
C PHE A 70 15.11 -14.50 7.68
N LEU A 71 14.04 -14.52 6.89
CA LEU A 71 14.09 -15.13 5.56
C LEU A 71 14.89 -14.28 4.57
N GLY A 72 15.22 -13.01 4.85
CA GLY A 72 15.98 -12.13 3.94
C GLY A 72 17.40 -12.62 3.66
N TYR A 73 18.03 -13.32 4.61
CA TYR A 73 19.39 -13.85 4.48
C TYR A 73 19.36 -15.35 4.13
N THR A 74 19.32 -15.66 2.83
CA THR A 74 19.18 -17.04 2.28
C THR A 74 20.10 -17.33 1.09
N ASP A 75 21.15 -16.55 0.86
CA ASP A 75 21.98 -16.67 -0.35
C ASP A 75 22.72 -18.03 -0.42
N ASP A 76 23.14 -18.57 0.72
CA ASP A 76 23.89 -19.83 0.83
C ASP A 76 23.00 -21.09 0.79
N TRP A 77 21.69 -20.94 0.57
CA TRP A 77 20.75 -22.05 0.69
C TRP A 77 20.65 -22.86 -0.61
N ALA A 78 20.34 -24.15 -0.47
CA ALA A 78 19.96 -25.00 -1.60
C ALA A 78 18.71 -24.43 -2.29
N GLN A 79 18.58 -24.63 -3.60
CA GLN A 79 17.47 -24.08 -4.38
C GLN A 79 16.10 -24.51 -3.83
N ASP A 80 15.95 -25.78 -3.45
CA ASP A 80 14.71 -26.31 -2.87
C ASP A 80 14.35 -25.61 -1.54
N ASP A 81 15.35 -25.23 -0.74
CA ASP A 81 15.14 -24.53 0.53
C ASP A 81 14.80 -23.05 0.30
N LYS A 82 15.38 -22.43 -0.74
CA LYS A 82 15.05 -21.07 -1.18
C LYS A 82 13.61 -20.98 -1.67
N ASP A 83 13.17 -21.94 -2.48
CA ASP A 83 11.78 -21.99 -2.97
C ASP A 83 10.79 -22.12 -1.80
N ARG A 84 11.10 -22.98 -0.80
CA ARG A 84 10.28 -23.08 0.43
C ARG A 84 10.29 -21.78 1.24
N ALA A 85 11.44 -21.12 1.35
CA ALA A 85 11.56 -19.81 2.01
C ALA A 85 10.70 -18.75 1.32
N ASP A 86 10.71 -18.70 -0.01
CA ASP A 86 9.96 -17.73 -0.79
C ASP A 86 8.44 -17.95 -0.69
N ILE A 87 7.98 -19.20 -0.73
CA ILE A 87 6.57 -19.54 -0.48
C ILE A 87 6.15 -19.05 0.92
N LEU A 88 6.97 -19.32 1.94
CA LEU A 88 6.69 -18.90 3.31
C LEU A 88 6.71 -17.37 3.46
N ARG A 89 7.68 -16.70 2.84
CA ARG A 89 7.83 -15.23 2.83
C ARG A 89 6.61 -14.57 2.19
N ARG A 90 6.18 -15.02 1.01
CA ARG A 90 4.98 -14.52 0.32
C ARG A 90 3.71 -14.73 1.15
N ALA A 91 3.57 -15.90 1.78
CA ALA A 91 2.44 -16.16 2.67
C ALA A 91 2.41 -15.21 3.89
N CYS A 92 3.59 -14.90 4.46
CA CYS A 92 3.70 -13.95 5.57
C CYS A 92 3.39 -12.52 5.12
N LYS A 93 3.96 -12.05 4.01
CA LYS A 93 3.65 -10.74 3.41
C LYS A 93 2.15 -10.58 3.15
N SER A 94 1.50 -11.60 2.57
CA SER A 94 0.06 -11.59 2.33
C SER A 94 -0.72 -11.39 3.64
N ASN A 95 -0.39 -12.13 4.70
CA ASN A 95 -1.07 -12.00 6.00
C ASN A 95 -0.78 -10.66 6.69
N GLU A 96 0.42 -10.11 6.50
CA GLU A 96 0.76 -8.76 6.98
C GLU A 96 -0.12 -7.69 6.32
N VAL A 97 -0.34 -7.75 5.00
CA VAL A 97 -1.30 -6.86 4.30
C VAL A 97 -2.68 -6.92 4.98
N MET A 98 -3.16 -8.11 5.32
CA MET A 98 -4.45 -8.26 6.00
C MET A 98 -4.45 -7.57 7.36
N ALA A 99 -3.35 -7.69 8.12
CA ALA A 99 -3.20 -6.99 9.39
C ALA A 99 -3.19 -5.46 9.22
N TRP A 100 -2.50 -4.94 8.19
CA TRP A 100 -2.49 -3.51 7.86
C TRP A 100 -3.87 -2.98 7.45
N ILE A 101 -4.63 -3.74 6.65
CA ILE A 101 -6.02 -3.40 6.30
C ILE A 101 -6.89 -3.34 7.56
N LYS A 102 -6.71 -4.26 8.52
CA LYS A 102 -7.44 -4.23 9.80
C LYS A 102 -7.03 -3.09 10.73
N LEU A 103 -5.83 -2.55 10.55
CA LEU A 103 -5.32 -1.36 11.24
C LEU A 103 -5.66 -0.05 10.51
N GLU A 104 -6.42 -0.11 9.42
CA GLU A 104 -6.78 1.04 8.57
C GLU A 104 -5.56 1.79 7.98
N GLN A 105 -4.39 1.15 7.97
CA GLN A 105 -3.17 1.68 7.37
C GLN A 105 -3.11 1.25 5.90
N PHE A 106 -4.01 1.80 5.10
CA PHE A 106 -4.21 1.36 3.72
C PHE A 106 -3.02 1.66 2.79
N ARG A 107 -2.25 2.71 3.08
CA ARG A 107 -1.06 3.07 2.29
C ARG A 107 0.00 1.97 2.35
N ASN A 108 0.41 1.60 3.56
CA ASN A 108 1.38 0.52 3.79
C ASN A 108 0.89 -0.81 3.19
N ALA A 109 -0.42 -1.09 3.27
CA ALA A 109 -1.01 -2.28 2.67
C ALA A 109 -0.91 -2.29 1.14
N ALA A 110 -1.14 -1.14 0.48
CA ALA A 110 -1.06 -1.01 -0.97
C ALA A 110 0.38 -1.15 -1.48
N ASP A 111 1.35 -0.55 -0.77
CA ASP A 111 2.77 -0.63 -1.10
C ASP A 111 3.27 -2.08 -0.97
N LEU A 112 2.95 -2.74 0.16
CA LEU A 112 3.33 -4.14 0.38
C LEU A 112 2.67 -5.10 -0.63
N CYS A 113 1.44 -4.81 -1.05
CA CYS A 113 0.78 -5.54 -2.14
C CYS A 113 1.48 -5.34 -3.49
N THR A 114 1.99 -4.14 -3.75
CA THR A 114 2.71 -3.82 -4.98
C THR A 114 4.04 -4.55 -5.00
N GLU A 115 4.81 -4.52 -3.90
CA GLU A 115 6.01 -5.35 -3.75
C GLU A 115 5.74 -6.84 -3.91
N LEU A 116 4.61 -7.35 -3.41
CA LEU A 116 4.26 -8.76 -3.52
C LEU A 116 3.98 -9.15 -4.98
N LEU A 117 3.45 -8.23 -5.79
CA LEU A 117 3.17 -8.43 -7.21
C LEU A 117 4.41 -8.20 -8.09
N GLU A 118 5.25 -7.23 -7.76
CA GLU A 118 6.48 -6.88 -8.49
C GLU A 118 7.66 -7.82 -8.16
N GLY A 119 7.75 -8.30 -6.92
CA GLY A 119 8.81 -9.18 -6.41
C GLY A 119 8.81 -10.61 -6.98
N GLY A 120 8.17 -10.84 -8.13
CA GLY A 120 8.10 -12.09 -8.87
C GLY A 120 9.40 -12.49 -9.60
N GLY A 121 10.57 -12.19 -9.03
CA GLY A 121 11.89 -12.46 -9.58
C GLY A 121 12.53 -13.77 -9.10
N GLY A 122 11.74 -14.83 -8.92
CA GLY A 122 12.22 -16.16 -8.52
C GLY A 122 11.34 -17.23 -9.15
N THR A 123 11.97 -18.27 -9.68
CA THR A 123 11.55 -19.40 -10.56
C THR A 123 10.20 -20.07 -10.30
N THR A 124 9.48 -19.70 -9.25
CA THR A 124 8.06 -19.99 -9.02
C THR A 124 7.24 -18.72 -9.23
N ALA A 125 7.25 -18.23 -10.48
CA ALA A 125 6.32 -17.23 -10.96
C ALA A 125 4.91 -17.83 -10.91
N ASN A 126 4.22 -17.69 -9.78
CA ASN A 126 2.82 -18.07 -9.71
C ASN A 126 2.01 -17.08 -10.56
N PRO A 127 1.10 -17.58 -11.39
CA PRO A 127 0.26 -16.78 -12.26
C PRO A 127 -0.60 -15.86 -11.40
N LYS A 128 -0.49 -14.55 -11.61
CA LYS A 128 -1.42 -13.51 -11.11
C LYS A 128 -2.13 -13.87 -9.79
N ASP A 129 -1.49 -13.64 -8.65
CA ASP A 129 -2.09 -13.90 -7.34
C ASP A 129 -3.37 -13.06 -7.14
N ILE A 130 -4.53 -13.62 -7.52
CA ILE A 130 -5.85 -12.96 -7.44
C ILE A 130 -6.09 -12.39 -6.04
N LYS A 131 -5.63 -13.09 -5.00
CA LYS A 131 -5.73 -12.66 -3.59
C LYS A 131 -4.93 -11.38 -3.30
N ALA A 132 -3.75 -11.22 -3.90
CA ALA A 132 -2.91 -10.04 -3.70
C ALA A 132 -3.53 -8.82 -4.41
N ILE A 133 -3.99 -9.01 -5.65
CA ILE A 133 -4.70 -7.96 -6.42
C ILE A 133 -5.98 -7.54 -5.69
N PHE A 134 -6.73 -8.50 -5.13
CA PHE A 134 -7.95 -8.23 -4.39
C PHE A 134 -7.68 -7.40 -3.13
N ARG A 135 -6.68 -7.77 -2.34
CA ARG A 135 -6.27 -7.02 -1.14
C ARG A 135 -5.80 -5.61 -1.48
N ARG A 136 -5.07 -5.45 -2.60
CA ARG A 136 -4.66 -4.13 -3.13
C ARG A 136 -5.87 -3.26 -3.49
N GLY A 137 -6.85 -3.84 -4.18
CA GLY A 137 -8.11 -3.14 -4.51
C GLY A 137 -8.87 -2.68 -3.27
N VAL A 138 -8.92 -3.52 -2.22
CA VAL A 138 -9.52 -3.16 -0.92
C VAL A 138 -8.75 -2.01 -0.25
N ALA A 139 -7.41 -2.03 -0.30
CA ALA A 139 -6.59 -0.93 0.21
C ALA A 139 -6.84 0.39 -0.55
N TYR A 140 -6.96 0.35 -1.88
CA TYR A 140 -7.28 1.53 -2.68
C TYR A 140 -8.66 2.11 -2.38
N ILE A 141 -9.66 1.26 -2.11
CA ILE A 141 -10.97 1.71 -1.62
C ILE A 141 -10.79 2.50 -0.31
N GLY A 142 -9.98 2.00 0.63
CA GLY A 142 -9.70 2.67 1.91
C GLY A 142 -8.93 3.99 1.76
N LEU A 143 -8.11 4.13 0.71
CA LEU A 143 -7.41 5.37 0.37
C LEU A 143 -8.28 6.38 -0.38
N GLY A 144 -9.48 5.99 -0.83
CA GLY A 144 -10.31 6.82 -1.72
C GLY A 144 -9.83 6.83 -3.18
N GLU A 145 -8.90 5.96 -3.55
CA GLU A 145 -8.37 5.83 -4.93
C GLU A 145 -9.31 4.96 -5.79
N ALA A 146 -10.53 5.44 -6.03
CA ALA A 146 -11.61 4.68 -6.65
C ALA A 146 -11.27 4.17 -8.06
N LYS A 147 -10.52 4.95 -8.85
CA LYS A 147 -10.09 4.58 -10.21
C LYS A 147 -9.11 3.40 -10.19
N LEU A 148 -8.14 3.41 -9.29
CA LEU A 148 -7.16 2.34 -9.15
C LEU A 148 -7.81 1.06 -8.60
N ALA A 149 -8.73 1.20 -7.63
CA ALA A 149 -9.52 0.09 -7.13
C ALA A 149 -10.35 -0.58 -8.24
N THR A 150 -11.03 0.22 -9.06
CA THR A 150 -11.85 -0.28 -10.18
C THR A 150 -11.02 -1.09 -11.17
N LYS A 151 -9.83 -0.61 -11.54
CA LYS A 151 -8.90 -1.34 -12.41
C LYS A 151 -8.47 -2.68 -11.80
N ALA A 152 -8.07 -2.69 -10.52
CA ALA A 152 -7.65 -3.91 -9.83
C ALA A 152 -8.76 -4.99 -9.80
N PHE A 153 -10.02 -4.61 -9.56
CA PHE A 153 -11.13 -5.59 -9.58
C PHE A 153 -11.52 -6.01 -11.00
N GLN A 154 -11.37 -5.14 -12.00
CA GLN A 154 -11.56 -5.51 -13.41
C GLN A 154 -10.54 -6.54 -13.88
N GLU A 155 -9.27 -6.39 -13.47
CA GLU A 155 -8.22 -7.39 -13.72
C GLU A 155 -8.62 -8.77 -13.17
N ILE A 156 -9.15 -8.81 -11.94
CA ILE A 156 -9.62 -10.06 -11.33
C ILE A 156 -10.78 -10.67 -12.10
N LEU A 157 -11.75 -9.87 -12.55
CA LEU A 157 -12.91 -10.36 -13.29
C LEU A 157 -12.59 -10.78 -14.72
N ALA A 158 -11.49 -10.27 -15.29
CA ALA A 158 -10.98 -10.72 -16.58
C ALA A 158 -10.42 -12.15 -16.48
N ASP A 159 -9.78 -12.49 -15.36
CA ASP A 159 -9.24 -13.84 -15.12
C ASP A 159 -10.30 -14.81 -14.56
N ASP A 160 -11.13 -14.35 -13.61
CA ASP A 160 -12.24 -15.12 -13.03
C ASP A 160 -13.57 -14.32 -13.02
N PRO A 161 -14.37 -14.43 -14.09
CA PRO A 161 -15.64 -13.71 -14.20
C PRO A 161 -16.73 -14.21 -13.23
N LYS A 162 -16.53 -15.38 -12.60
CA LYS A 162 -17.49 -15.96 -11.62
C LYS A 162 -17.24 -15.50 -10.19
N ASN A 163 -16.19 -14.70 -9.95
CA ASN A 163 -15.88 -14.21 -8.61
C ASN A 163 -16.90 -13.16 -8.13
N ASN A 164 -17.85 -13.60 -7.30
CA ASN A 164 -18.87 -12.74 -6.71
C ASN A 164 -18.31 -11.69 -5.76
N GLU A 165 -17.22 -11.99 -5.05
CA GLU A 165 -16.60 -11.03 -4.13
C GLU A 165 -16.00 -9.85 -4.92
N ALA A 166 -15.25 -10.13 -5.98
CA ALA A 166 -14.67 -9.09 -6.83
C ALA A 166 -15.74 -8.19 -7.47
N ARG A 167 -16.88 -8.75 -7.88
CA ARG A 167 -18.03 -7.97 -8.37
C ARG A 167 -18.61 -7.05 -7.30
N ALA A 168 -18.77 -7.54 -6.06
CA ALA A 168 -19.29 -6.74 -4.96
C ALA A 168 -18.38 -5.55 -4.63
N TYR A 169 -17.06 -5.76 -4.59
CA TYR A 169 -16.10 -4.69 -4.35
C TYR A 169 -15.95 -3.74 -5.54
N LEU A 170 -16.10 -4.21 -6.78
CA LEU A 170 -16.16 -3.35 -7.96
C LEU A 170 -17.34 -2.37 -7.88
N THR A 171 -18.51 -2.82 -7.44
CA THR A 171 -19.67 -1.94 -7.23
C THR A 171 -19.35 -0.88 -6.18
N LYS A 172 -18.74 -1.25 -5.05
CA LYS A 172 -18.31 -0.30 -4.02
C LYS A 172 -17.32 0.75 -4.56
N ALA A 173 -16.34 0.34 -5.37
CA ALA A 173 -15.39 1.25 -5.97
C ALA A 173 -16.07 2.24 -6.95
N LYS A 174 -17.04 1.78 -7.74
CA LYS A 174 -17.83 2.63 -8.64
C LYS A 174 -18.73 3.61 -7.90
N ASP A 175 -19.31 3.19 -6.77
CA ASP A 175 -20.15 4.08 -5.97
C ASP A 175 -19.31 5.19 -5.32
N LEU A 176 -18.10 4.87 -4.85
CA LEU A 176 -17.12 5.87 -4.41
C LEU A 176 -16.72 6.85 -5.52
N GLU A 177 -16.49 6.36 -6.75
CA GLU A 177 -16.17 7.23 -7.89
C GLU A 177 -17.32 8.20 -8.20
N LYS A 178 -18.57 7.71 -8.17
CA LYS A 178 -19.75 8.56 -8.35
C LYS A 178 -19.86 9.61 -7.24
N GLU A 179 -19.63 9.24 -5.99
CA GLU A 179 -19.67 10.17 -4.86
C GLU A 179 -18.62 11.28 -5.00
N GLN A 180 -17.39 10.93 -5.39
CA GLN A 180 -16.33 11.90 -5.67
C GLN A 180 -16.66 12.82 -6.85
N SER A 181 -17.25 12.28 -7.93
CA SER A 181 -17.64 13.07 -9.10
C SER A 181 -18.78 14.07 -8.79
N LYS A 182 -19.73 13.67 -7.94
CA LYS A 182 -20.81 14.55 -7.47
C LYS A 182 -20.26 15.64 -6.58
N ASN A 183 -19.46 15.28 -5.58
CA ASN A 183 -18.87 16.25 -4.65
C ASN A 183 -17.97 17.27 -5.38
N SER A 184 -17.16 16.82 -6.33
CA SER A 184 -16.37 17.74 -7.17
C SER A 184 -17.22 18.58 -8.11
N GLY A 185 -18.33 18.06 -8.63
CA GLY A 185 -19.33 18.84 -9.39
C GLY A 185 -20.00 19.93 -8.56
N ASP A 186 -20.38 19.63 -7.31
CA ASP A 186 -20.99 20.59 -6.39
C ASP A 186 -19.98 21.68 -5.97
N LEU A 187 -18.74 21.30 -5.69
CA LEU A 187 -17.64 22.23 -5.43
C LEU A 187 -17.35 23.13 -6.65
N PHE A 188 -17.30 22.56 -7.84
CA PHE A 188 -17.09 23.31 -9.08
C PHE A 188 -18.24 24.28 -9.34
N LYS A 189 -19.50 23.86 -9.12
CA LYS A 189 -20.68 24.72 -9.25
C LYS A 189 -20.65 25.88 -8.25
N GLY A 190 -20.25 25.62 -7.00
CA GLY A 190 -20.03 26.67 -6.00
C GLY A 190 -18.93 27.66 -6.40
N MET A 191 -17.82 27.15 -6.93
CA MET A 191 -16.70 27.97 -7.41
C MET A 191 -17.06 28.78 -8.66
N MET A 192 -17.77 28.21 -9.64
CA MET A 192 -18.25 28.93 -10.83
C MET A 192 -19.28 29.99 -10.46
N GLY A 193 -20.19 29.69 -9.52
CA GLY A 193 -21.17 30.66 -9.01
C GLY A 193 -20.51 31.84 -8.31
N ALA A 194 -19.46 31.60 -7.51
CA ALA A 194 -18.69 32.65 -6.86
C ALA A 194 -17.81 33.45 -7.84
N ALA A 195 -17.22 32.79 -8.85
CA ALA A 195 -16.44 33.43 -9.90
C ALA A 195 -17.31 34.28 -10.85
N GLY A 196 -18.59 33.96 -11.01
CA GLY A 196 -19.56 34.82 -11.72
C GLY A 196 -19.90 36.12 -10.97
N SER A 197 -19.63 36.19 -9.65
CA SER A 197 -19.86 37.38 -8.83
C SER A 197 -18.61 38.25 -8.67
N PHE A 198 -17.42 37.70 -8.87
CA PHE A 198 -16.18 38.47 -8.89
C PHE A 198 -15.84 38.69 -10.36
N GLY A 199 -16.21 39.86 -10.90
CA GLY A 199 -15.98 40.24 -12.30
C GLY A 199 -14.49 40.25 -12.66
N TYR A 200 -13.92 39.07 -12.85
CA TYR A 200 -12.74 38.87 -13.66
C TYR A 200 -13.22 38.72 -15.09
N PRO A 201 -12.67 39.46 -16.05
CA PRO A 201 -13.09 39.38 -17.44
C PRO A 201 -12.81 37.96 -17.94
N VAL A 202 -13.88 37.18 -18.13
CA VAL A 202 -13.83 35.87 -18.78
C VAL A 202 -13.66 36.13 -20.27
N GLY A 203 -12.40 36.29 -20.66
CA GLY A 203 -11.94 36.42 -22.04
C GLY A 203 -10.65 35.65 -22.24
N PHE A 204 -10.58 34.41 -21.75
CA PHE A 204 -9.48 33.48 -22.07
C PHE A 204 -10.00 32.41 -23.03
N SER A 205 -10.21 32.81 -24.28
CA SER A 205 -10.05 31.91 -25.41
C SER A 205 -8.67 32.21 -25.99
N SER A 206 -7.65 31.42 -25.62
CA SER A 206 -6.31 31.57 -26.19
C SER A 206 -6.34 31.18 -27.68
N THR A 207 -6.62 32.14 -28.55
CA THR A 207 -6.19 31.99 -29.94
C THR A 207 -4.69 32.22 -29.99
N GLU A 208 -3.99 31.51 -30.89
CA GLU A 208 -2.53 31.53 -31.01
C GLU A 208 -1.98 32.96 -31.18
N GLY A 209 -2.76 33.83 -31.86
CA GLY A 209 -2.43 35.24 -32.06
C GLY A 209 -2.50 36.12 -30.80
N ASP A 210 -3.26 35.73 -29.77
CA ASP A 210 -3.29 36.48 -28.50
C ASP A 210 -2.00 36.23 -27.69
N ARG A 211 -1.48 35.00 -27.74
CA ARG A 211 -0.22 34.62 -27.09
C ARG A 211 0.99 35.28 -27.76
N GLU A 212 0.96 35.49 -29.06
CA GLU A 212 2.01 36.20 -29.79
C GLU A 212 2.02 37.70 -29.47
N ARG A 213 0.85 38.34 -29.40
CA ARG A 213 0.75 39.75 -28.98
C ARG A 213 1.25 39.98 -27.55
N GLU A 214 0.95 39.06 -26.63
CA GLU A 214 1.45 39.13 -25.26
C GLU A 214 2.96 38.93 -25.19
N ARG A 215 3.52 38.01 -25.99
CA ARG A 215 4.99 37.84 -26.09
C ARG A 215 5.66 39.07 -26.67
N GLU A 216 5.12 39.67 -27.73
CA GLU A 216 5.66 40.91 -28.30
C GLU A 216 5.58 42.07 -27.31
N ALA A 217 4.45 42.23 -26.61
CA ALA A 217 4.29 43.26 -25.58
C ALA A 217 5.28 43.06 -24.41
N MET A 218 5.53 41.81 -24.00
CA MET A 218 6.51 41.48 -22.96
C MET A 218 7.95 41.77 -23.42
N MET A 219 8.29 41.46 -24.67
CA MET A 219 9.63 41.71 -25.22
C MET A 219 9.90 43.21 -25.39
N ASN A 220 8.94 44.00 -25.86
CA ASN A 220 9.06 45.46 -25.91
C ASN A 220 9.28 46.07 -24.51
N ARG A 221 8.57 45.56 -23.50
CA ARG A 221 8.73 46.04 -22.11
C ARG A 221 10.09 45.71 -21.52
N LEU A 222 10.67 44.56 -21.90
CA LEU A 222 12.04 44.19 -21.53
C LEU A 222 13.08 45.06 -22.24
N GLU A 223 12.84 45.45 -23.49
CA GLU A 223 13.70 46.38 -24.21
C GLU A 223 13.66 47.79 -23.58
N GLU A 224 12.48 48.27 -23.18
CA GLU A 224 12.35 49.53 -22.43
C GLU A 224 13.10 49.50 -21.10
N LEU A 225 13.05 48.37 -20.37
CA LEU A 225 13.76 48.21 -19.10
C LEU A 225 15.28 48.14 -19.30
N LYS A 226 15.75 47.52 -20.38
CA LYS A 226 17.17 47.52 -20.76
C LYS A 226 17.64 48.92 -21.19
N ALA A 227 16.79 49.70 -21.86
CA ALA A 227 17.08 51.06 -22.29
C ALA A 227 17.17 52.05 -21.12
N LYS A 228 16.49 51.78 -20.00
CA LYS A 228 16.53 52.63 -18.80
C LYS A 228 17.84 52.55 -18.00
N GLY A 229 18.77 51.65 -18.38
CA GLY A 229 20.06 51.49 -17.71
C GLY A 229 19.93 51.06 -16.24
N PRO A 230 21.01 50.61 -15.59
CA PRO A 230 20.94 50.29 -14.17
C PRO A 230 20.70 51.57 -13.37
N LEU A 231 19.67 51.55 -12.52
CA LEU A 231 19.45 52.57 -11.49
C LEU A 231 20.71 52.62 -10.61
N VAL A 232 21.51 53.67 -10.80
CA VAL A 232 22.57 54.04 -9.86
C VAL A 232 21.86 54.47 -8.57
N ILE A 233 22.04 53.67 -7.53
CA ILE A 233 21.55 53.91 -6.16
C ILE A 233 22.37 55.03 -5.53
#